data_AF-A0A7C3QIX6-F1
#
_entry.id   AF-A0A7C3QIX6-F1
#
_cell.length_a   1.000
_cell.length_b   1.000
_cell.length_c   1.000
_cell.angle_alpha   90.00
_cell.angle_beta   90.00
_cell.angle_gamma   90.00
#
_symmetry.space_group_name_H-M   'P 1'
#
loop_
_entity.id
_entity.type
_entity.pdbx_description
1 polymer ?
#
loop_
_entity_poly.entity_id
_entity_poly.type
_entity_poly.pdbx_seq_one_letter_code
_entity_poly.pdbx_strand_id
1 'polypeptide(L)'
;VKRARLEFCHKTALDLIRAYEVIYVEKLNIRGMVRNHPLAKAISDAGWGLFLSVLRAKAASAGGVVVEVNPTGTSQTCSGWGAHVPKRLSDRWHSCPYCDLSLHRDHNAAIRVLQAGEDIAVGRERSGLPHA
;
A
#
# COMPACT_ATOMS: atom_id res chain seq x y z
N VAL A 1 -24.81 0.97 9.69
CA VAL A 1 -23.35 1.15 9.43
C VAL A 1 -22.67 -0.11 8.87
N LYS A 2 -22.76 -1.29 9.51
CA LYS A 2 -22.07 -2.53 9.05
C LYS A 2 -22.35 -2.90 7.58
N ARG A 3 -23.62 -2.83 7.15
CA ARG A 3 -24.03 -3.10 5.77
C ARG A 3 -23.40 -2.13 4.76
N ALA A 4 -23.46 -0.82 5.03
CA ALA A 4 -22.89 0.20 4.15
C ALA A 4 -21.37 0.06 3.97
N ARG A 5 -20.65 -0.26 5.05
CA ARG A 5 -19.19 -0.49 5.00
C ARG A 5 -18.83 -1.74 4.20
N LEU A 6 -19.58 -2.82 4.37
CA LEU A 6 -19.38 -4.04 3.59
C LEU A 6 -19.69 -3.80 2.10
N GLU A 7 -20.77 -3.08 1.81
CA GLU A 7 -21.16 -2.70 0.46
C GLU A 7 -20.07 -1.85 -0.22
N PHE A 8 -19.53 -0.85 0.47
CA PHE A 8 -18.39 -0.07 0.00
C PHE A 8 -17.20 -0.98 -0.34
N CYS A 9 -16.82 -1.89 0.56
CA CYS A 9 -15.70 -2.81 0.31
C CYS A 9 -15.95 -3.67 -0.94
N HIS A 10 -17.17 -4.18 -1.12
CA HIS A 10 -17.51 -4.99 -2.28
C HIS A 10 -17.50 -4.21 -3.59
N LYS A 11 -18.04 -2.99 -3.60
CA LYS A 11 -18.07 -2.11 -4.78
C LYS A 11 -16.65 -1.73 -5.19
N THR A 12 -15.87 -1.17 -4.26
CA THR A 12 -14.49 -0.76 -4.52
C THR A 12 -13.61 -1.93 -4.96
N ALA A 13 -13.73 -3.10 -4.31
CA ALA A 13 -12.96 -4.27 -4.72
C ALA A 13 -13.36 -4.77 -6.11
N LEU A 14 -14.65 -4.74 -6.45
CA LEU A 14 -15.12 -5.12 -7.78
C LEU A 14 -14.59 -4.18 -8.86
N ASP A 15 -14.60 -2.88 -8.60
CA ASP A 15 -14.09 -1.87 -9.55
C ASP A 15 -12.60 -2.07 -9.80
N LEU A 16 -11.81 -2.34 -8.76
CA LEU A 16 -10.38 -2.63 -8.91
C LEU A 16 -10.11 -3.89 -9.72
N ILE A 17 -10.82 -4.98 -9.44
CA ILE A 17 -10.61 -6.27 -10.13
C ILE A 17 -11.06 -6.22 -11.60
N ARG A 18 -12.03 -5.37 -11.92
CA ARG A 18 -12.43 -5.13 -13.32
C ARG A 18 -11.41 -4.31 -14.10
N ALA A 19 -10.70 -3.41 -13.42
CA ALA A 19 -9.74 -2.52 -14.05
C ALA A 19 -8.33 -3.12 -14.15
N TYR A 20 -7.96 -4.03 -13.23
CA TYR A 20 -6.59 -4.53 -13.10
C TYR A 20 -6.57 -6.04 -12.87
N GLU A 21 -5.72 -6.74 -13.64
CA GLU A 21 -5.48 -8.17 -13.48
C GLU A 21 -4.61 -8.49 -12.25
N VAL A 22 -3.69 -7.57 -11.91
CA VAL A 22 -2.76 -7.69 -10.79
C VAL A 22 -2.85 -6.45 -9.91
N ILE A 23 -3.01 -6.65 -8.60
CA ILE A 23 -3.13 -5.58 -7.60
C ILE A 23 -2.08 -5.79 -6.52
N TYR A 24 -1.23 -4.78 -6.30
CA TYR A 24 -0.20 -4.81 -5.27
C TYR A 24 -0.67 -4.09 -4.01
N VAL A 25 -0.47 -4.70 -2.84
CA VAL A 25 -0.85 -4.14 -1.55
C VAL A 25 0.25 -4.31 -0.52
N GLU A 26 0.31 -3.41 0.46
CA GLU A 26 1.20 -3.56 1.61
C GLU A 26 0.77 -4.72 2.51
N LYS A 27 1.74 -5.54 2.92
CA LYS A 27 1.55 -6.58 3.94
C LYS A 27 1.56 -5.99 5.35
N LEU A 28 0.55 -5.20 5.66
CA LEU A 28 0.44 -4.56 6.98
C LEU A 28 0.11 -5.58 8.07
N ASN A 29 0.82 -5.52 9.19
CA ASN A 29 0.44 -6.24 10.41
C ASN A 29 -0.73 -5.52 11.12
N ILE A 30 -1.91 -5.54 10.50
CA ILE A 30 -3.09 -4.81 10.97
C ILE A 30 -3.43 -5.22 12.41
N ARG A 31 -3.33 -6.51 12.74
CA ARG A 31 -3.57 -7.03 14.11
C ARG A 31 -2.61 -6.42 15.14
N GLY A 32 -1.33 -6.26 14.78
CA GLY A 32 -0.35 -5.57 15.62
C GLY A 32 -0.64 -4.08 15.72
N MET A 33 -0.97 -3.43 14.60
CA MET A 33 -1.21 -1.98 14.57
C MET A 33 -2.45 -1.57 15.36
N VAL A 34 -3.51 -2.38 15.41
CA VAL A 34 -4.69 -2.09 16.25
C VAL A 34 -4.43 -2.25 17.74
N ARG A 35 -3.31 -2.86 18.16
CA ARG A 35 -2.89 -2.88 19.58
C ARG A 35 -2.24 -1.56 20.01
N ASN A 36 -1.85 -0.71 19.06
CA ASN A 36 -1.35 0.62 19.35
C ASN A 36 -2.55 1.54 19.65
N HIS A 37 -2.86 1.73 20.94
CA HIS A 37 -4.05 2.43 21.42
C HIS A 37 -4.35 3.77 20.72
N PRO A 38 -3.38 4.69 20.53
CA PRO A 38 -3.57 5.92 19.75
C PRO A 38 -4.11 5.73 18.33
N LEU A 39 -3.67 4.69 17.62
CA LEU A 39 -4.02 4.44 16.21
C LEU A 39 -5.13 3.41 16.03
N ALA A 40 -5.43 2.64 17.08
CA ALA A 40 -6.37 1.52 17.06
C ALA A 40 -7.73 1.91 16.47
N LYS A 41 -8.28 3.03 16.94
CA LYS A 41 -9.57 3.54 16.48
C LYS A 41 -9.54 3.94 15.01
N ALA A 42 -8.56 4.74 14.61
CA ALA A 42 -8.43 5.20 13.21
C ALA A 42 -8.29 4.03 12.23
N ILE A 43 -7.48 3.03 12.57
CA ILE A 43 -7.28 1.83 11.74
C ILE A 43 -8.55 0.97 11.68
N SER A 44 -9.21 0.78 12.83
CA SER A 44 -10.44 -0.01 12.91
C SER A 44 -11.60 0.64 12.16
N ASP A 45 -11.69 1.97 12.22
CA ASP A 45 -12.70 2.76 11.52
C ASP A 45 -12.46 2.74 10.00
N ALA A 46 -11.20 2.82 9.56
CA ALA A 46 -10.83 2.74 8.14
C ALA A 46 -11.06 1.35 7.52
N GLY A 47 -10.97 0.28 8.32
CA GLY A 47 -11.45 -1.03 7.91
C GLY A 47 -10.63 -1.81 6.90
N TRP A 48 -9.32 -1.56 6.88
CA TRP A 48 -8.36 -2.20 5.98
C TRP A 48 -8.45 -3.73 5.97
N GLY A 49 -8.59 -4.35 7.15
CA GLY A 49 -8.66 -5.82 7.24
C GLY A 49 -9.88 -6.41 6.53
N LEU A 50 -11.03 -5.76 6.65
CA LEU A 50 -12.25 -6.18 5.95
C LEU A 50 -12.10 -5.99 4.44
N PHE A 51 -11.63 -4.81 4.03
CA PHE A 51 -11.44 -4.50 2.61
C PHE A 51 -10.48 -5.47 1.93
N LEU A 52 -9.29 -5.72 2.51
CA LEU A 52 -8.32 -6.65 1.96
C LEU A 52 -8.84 -8.09 1.90
N SER A 53 -9.66 -8.51 2.88
CA SER A 53 -10.30 -9.83 2.85
C SER A 53 -11.29 -9.96 1.68
N VAL A 54 -12.12 -8.93 1.47
CA VAL A 54 -13.06 -8.88 0.34
C VAL A 54 -12.33 -8.83 -1.00
N LEU A 55 -11.27 -8.01 -1.10
CA LEU A 55 -10.46 -7.86 -2.30
C LEU A 55 -9.82 -9.19 -2.72
N ARG A 56 -9.15 -9.88 -1.79
CA ARG A 56 -8.53 -11.19 -2.06
C ARG A 56 -9.55 -12.23 -2.50
N ALA A 57 -10.69 -12.32 -1.82
CA ALA A 57 -11.73 -13.28 -2.15
C ALA A 57 -12.31 -13.04 -3.56
N LYS A 58 -12.56 -11.78 -3.92
CA LYS A 58 -13.07 -11.44 -5.25
C LYS A 58 -12.02 -11.64 -6.34
N ALA A 59 -10.76 -11.29 -6.07
CA ALA A 59 -9.69 -11.46 -7.04
C ALA A 59 -9.52 -12.96 -7.38
N ALA A 60 -9.46 -13.81 -6.36
CA ALA A 60 -9.40 -15.27 -6.53
C ALA A 60 -10.59 -15.83 -7.33
N SER A 61 -11.79 -15.25 -7.15
CA SER A 61 -12.99 -15.67 -7.89
C SER A 61 -13.01 -15.20 -9.35
N ALA A 62 -12.30 -14.12 -9.67
CA ALA A 62 -12.27 -13.51 -10.99
C ALA A 62 -11.01 -13.86 -11.81
N GLY A 63 -10.10 -14.68 -11.26
CA GLY A 63 -8.80 -14.99 -11.87
C GLY A 63 -7.76 -13.87 -11.73
N GLY A 64 -8.04 -12.83 -10.95
CA GLY A 64 -7.10 -11.75 -10.65
C GLY A 64 -6.14 -12.12 -9.52
N VAL A 65 -5.00 -11.43 -9.45
CA VAL A 65 -3.94 -11.67 -8.48
C VAL A 65 -3.78 -10.49 -7.53
N VAL A 66 -3.75 -10.75 -6.22
CA VAL A 66 -3.40 -9.76 -5.20
C VAL A 66 -2.04 -10.14 -4.62
N VAL A 67 -1.04 -9.29 -4.84
CA VAL A 67 0.34 -9.52 -4.38
C VAL A 67 0.63 -8.64 -3.16
N GLU A 68 1.15 -9.25 -2.11
CA GLU A 68 1.54 -8.54 -0.90
C GLU A 68 3.03 -8.18 -0.93
N VAL A 69 3.35 -6.91 -0.65
CA VAL A 69 4.74 -6.42 -0.59
C VAL A 69 5.14 -6.03 0.83
N ASN A 70 6.44 -6.01 1.10
CA ASN A 70 6.96 -5.55 2.39
C ASN A 70 6.60 -4.05 2.61
N PRO A 71 5.85 -3.70 3.68
CA PRO A 71 5.46 -2.32 3.95
C PRO A 71 6.60 -1.44 4.49
N THR A 72 7.75 -2.02 4.83
CA THR A 72 8.81 -1.29 5.53
C THR A 72 9.40 -0.21 4.63
N GLY A 73 9.30 1.04 5.09
CA GLY A 73 9.91 2.19 4.41
C GLY A 73 9.16 2.70 3.18
N THR A 74 8.06 2.07 2.73
CA THR A 74 7.32 2.47 1.50
C THR A 74 6.89 3.94 1.49
N SER A 75 6.47 4.47 2.64
CA SER A 75 6.06 5.87 2.81
C SER A 75 7.24 6.85 2.97
N GLN A 76 8.43 6.34 3.27
CA GLN A 76 9.63 7.15 3.51
C GLN A 76 10.60 7.11 2.31
N THR A 77 10.61 6.05 1.53
CA THR A 77 11.42 5.92 0.31
C THR A 77 10.79 6.70 -0.86
N CYS A 78 11.58 7.54 -1.51
CA CYS A 78 11.19 8.25 -2.73
C CYS A 78 11.00 7.28 -3.89
N SER A 79 9.90 7.39 -4.65
CA SER A 79 9.65 6.55 -5.82
C SER A 79 10.43 6.94 -7.07
N GLY A 80 10.92 8.19 -7.14
CA GLY A 80 11.76 8.68 -8.24
C GLY A 80 13.23 8.26 -8.10
N TRP A 81 13.81 8.49 -6.92
CA TRP A 81 15.25 8.26 -6.69
C TRP A 81 15.57 7.03 -5.82
N GLY A 82 14.66 6.61 -4.95
CA GLY A 82 14.93 5.55 -3.97
C GLY A 82 15.57 6.03 -2.66
N ALA A 83 15.87 7.33 -2.51
CA ALA A 83 16.37 7.89 -1.25
C ALA A 83 15.37 7.74 -0.10
N HIS A 84 15.89 7.53 1.10
CA HIS A 84 15.11 7.62 2.33
C HIS A 84 14.84 9.09 2.67
N VAL A 85 13.58 9.46 2.73
CA VAL A 85 13.09 10.80 3.08
C VAL A 85 12.29 10.68 4.38
N PRO A 86 12.91 10.90 5.56
CA PRO A 86 12.26 10.76 6.85
C PRO A 86 11.03 11.67 6.97
N LYS A 87 9.95 11.15 7.53
CA LYS A 87 8.72 11.92 7.76
C LYS A 87 7.86 11.32 8.86
N ARG A 88 7.09 12.17 9.56
CA ARG A 88 6.13 11.79 10.60
C ARG A 88 4.83 11.29 9.96
N LEU A 89 4.00 10.62 10.75
CA LEU A 89 2.66 10.19 10.28
C LEU A 89 1.76 11.37 9.90
N SER A 90 1.94 12.52 10.54
CA SER A 90 1.25 13.78 10.24
C SER A 90 1.68 14.40 8.91
N ASP A 91 2.86 14.05 8.42
CA ASP A 91 3.39 14.63 7.20
C ASP A 91 2.76 13.91 6.01
N ARG A 92 1.82 14.60 5.36
CA ARG A 92 1.02 14.07 4.24
C ARG A 92 1.63 14.35 2.88
N TRP A 93 2.68 15.17 2.83
CA TRP A 93 3.38 15.54 1.61
C TRP A 93 4.75 14.86 1.54
N HIS A 94 5.14 14.43 0.34
CA HIS A 94 6.46 13.92 0.03
C HIS A 94 7.16 14.94 -0.86
N SER A 95 8.30 15.48 -0.40
CA SER A 95 9.19 16.32 -1.19
C SER A 95 10.58 15.71 -1.13
N CYS A 96 11.07 15.17 -2.23
CA CYS A 96 12.38 14.54 -2.27
C CYS A 96 13.47 15.59 -2.51
N PRO A 97 14.50 15.69 -1.65
CA PRO A 97 15.57 16.68 -1.83
C PRO A 97 16.59 16.30 -2.92
N TYR A 98 16.44 15.14 -3.57
CA TYR A 98 17.42 14.57 -4.50
C TYR A 98 16.95 14.45 -5.95
N CYS A 99 15.64 14.54 -6.23
CA CYS A 99 15.11 14.31 -7.58
C CYS A 99 13.87 15.14 -7.93
N ASP A 100 13.63 16.24 -7.22
CA ASP A 100 12.53 17.18 -7.42
C ASP A 100 11.10 16.60 -7.30
N LEU A 101 10.97 15.30 -7.02
CA LEU A 101 9.70 14.63 -6.86
C LEU A 101 8.92 15.21 -5.67
N SER A 102 7.75 15.78 -5.96
CA SER A 102 6.87 16.42 -4.97
C SER A 102 5.41 15.99 -5.18
N LEU A 103 4.86 15.20 -4.26
CA LEU A 103 3.49 14.67 -4.34
C LEU A 103 2.94 14.25 -2.98
N HIS A 104 1.66 13.88 -2.91
CA HIS A 104 1.08 13.32 -1.70
C HIS A 104 1.78 12.00 -1.30
N ARG A 105 2.06 11.86 0.00
CA ARG A 105 2.84 10.73 0.56
C ARG A 105 2.25 9.37 0.20
N ASP A 106 0.93 9.22 0.28
CA ASP A 106 0.29 7.93 0.00
C ASP A 106 0.35 7.59 -1.50
N HIS A 107 0.44 8.58 -2.39
CA HIS A 107 0.64 8.34 -3.82
C HIS A 107 2.10 7.92 -4.09
N ASN A 108 3.09 8.57 -3.46
CA ASN A 108 4.47 8.09 -3.49
C ASN A 108 4.58 6.65 -2.97
N ALA A 109 3.92 6.35 -1.85
CA ALA A 109 3.89 5.00 -1.27
C ALA A 109 3.25 3.97 -2.22
N ALA A 110 2.15 4.32 -2.90
CA ALA A 110 1.51 3.44 -3.88
C ALA A 110 2.45 3.11 -5.06
N ILE A 111 3.21 4.10 -5.56
CA ILE A 111 4.22 3.85 -6.61
C ILE A 111 5.34 2.95 -6.08
N ARG A 112 5.81 3.15 -4.84
CA ARG A 112 6.79 2.25 -4.21
C ARG A 112 6.29 0.81 -4.06
N VAL A 113 5.01 0.65 -3.72
CA VAL A 113 4.35 -0.66 -3.60
C VAL A 113 4.29 -1.36 -4.94
N LEU A 114 3.92 -0.63 -6.01
CA LEU A 114 3.94 -1.16 -7.38
C LEU A 114 5.34 -1.61 -7.78
N GLN A 115 6.35 -0.73 -7.65
CA GLN A 115 7.74 -1.04 -8.00
C GLN A 115 8.27 -2.26 -7.23
N ALA A 116 7.99 -2.35 -5.92
CA ALA A 116 8.38 -3.51 -5.12
C ALA A 116 7.65 -4.80 -5.54
N GLY A 117 6.40 -4.68 -5.99
CA GLY A 117 5.62 -5.80 -6.50
C GLY A 117 6.11 -6.33 -7.85
N GLU A 118 6.46 -5.42 -8.76
CA GLU A 118 7.05 -5.75 -10.05
C GLU A 118 8.44 -6.40 -9.89
N ASP A 119 9.27 -5.90 -8.94
CA ASP A 119 10.55 -6.52 -8.61
C ASP A 119 10.38 -8.00 -8.19
N ILE A 120 9.33 -8.31 -7.40
CA ILE A 120 8.98 -9.69 -7.00
C ILE A 120 8.55 -10.51 -8.21
N ALA A 121 7.71 -9.95 -9.09
CA ALA A 121 7.18 -10.66 -10.26
C ALA A 121 8.27 -11.04 -11.28
N VAL A 122 9.29 -10.20 -11.44
CA VAL A 122 10.41 -10.41 -12.37
C VAL A 122 11.57 -11.18 -11.71
N GLY A 123 11.50 -11.48 -10.41
CA GLY A 123 12.58 -12.17 -9.68
C GLY A 123 13.86 -11.34 -9.56
N ARG A 124 13.76 -10.01 -9.60
CA ARG A 124 14.91 -9.10 -9.43
C ARG A 124 15.22 -8.96 -7.95
N GLU A 125 16.32 -9.56 -7.49
CA GLU A 125 16.98 -9.10 -6.27
C GLU A 125 17.47 -7.68 -6.52
N ARG A 126 17.03 -6.72 -5.69
CA ARG A 126 17.57 -5.36 -5.73
C ARG A 126 19.03 -5.40 -5.28
N SER A 127 19.94 -5.65 -6.23
CA SER A 127 21.36 -5.28 -6.10
C SER A 127 21.43 -3.82 -5.67
N GLY A 128 22.07 -3.57 -4.54
CA GLY A 128 21.96 -2.31 -3.79
C GLY A 128 22.00 -1.06 -4.65
N LEU A 129 20.99 -0.21 -4.50
CA LEU A 129 21.08 1.18 -4.95
C LEU A 129 22.13 1.89 -4.07
N PRO A 130 23.06 2.67 -4.65
CA PRO A 130 24.12 3.30 -3.91
C PRO A 130 23.52 4.30 -2.92
N HIS A 131 23.85 4.11 -1.64
CA HIS A 131 23.84 5.20 -0.68
C HIS A 131 24.87 6.23 -1.13
N ALA A 132 24.39 7.40 -1.51
CA ALA A 132 25.16 8.64 -1.43
C ALA A 132 24.30 9.64 -0.65
#